data_AF-A0A932V6W6-F1
#
_entry.id   AF-A0A932V6W6-F1
#
_cell.length_a   1.000
_cell.length_b   1.000
_cell.length_c   1.000
_cell.angle_alpha   90.00
_cell.angle_beta   90.00
_cell.angle_gamma   90.00
#
_symmetry.space_group_name_H-M   'P 1'
#
loop_
_entity.id
_entity.type
_entity.pdbx_description
1 polymer ?
#
loop_
_entity_poly.entity_id
_entity_poly.type
_entity_poly.pdbx_seq_one_letter_code
_entity_poly.pdbx_strand_id
1 'polypeptide(L)'
;LTAIWMGNSDNSEMQGISSALGPGVLWRDYMKTVVGGLPPDGFPRPDGIVDAVVCINPSLTGGQGSGKLPGAGCPGSWRKTEHFKAGTQPTNSGDFFGPGGCINLRAPFSDWQKDYVAWARSYTGYGRFSWSFCGIAPPSPTPCPSGATCTPAPCPADTTCTPSPSPSGSGTPTPQPSITPQPTPPPRPTPPPPTRKP
;
A
#
# COMPACT_ATOMS: atom_id res chain seq x y z
N LEU A 1 -21.98 -22.18 -5.38
CA LEU A 1 -20.69 -21.52 -5.72
C LEU A 1 -20.68 -21.30 -7.22
N THR A 2 -20.33 -20.09 -7.67
CA THR A 2 -20.19 -19.78 -9.10
C THR A 2 -18.87 -19.04 -9.30
N ALA A 3 -18.04 -19.53 -10.20
CA ALA A 3 -16.79 -18.89 -10.61
C ALA A 3 -16.83 -18.58 -12.11
N ILE A 4 -16.32 -17.42 -12.50
CA ILE A 4 -16.17 -17.02 -13.90
C ILE A 4 -14.71 -16.68 -14.13
N TRP A 5 -14.12 -17.37 -15.10
CA TRP A 5 -12.77 -17.12 -15.58
C TRP A 5 -12.83 -16.49 -16.97
N MET A 6 -11.84 -15.66 -17.28
CA MET A 6 -11.67 -15.05 -18.60
C MET A 6 -10.18 -15.02 -18.93
N GLY A 7 -9.83 -15.39 -20.16
CA GLY A 7 -8.46 -15.47 -20.64
C GLY A 7 -8.39 -15.93 -22.08
N ASN A 8 -7.25 -15.68 -22.73
CA ASN A 8 -6.99 -16.17 -24.07
C ASN A 8 -6.44 -17.59 -24.00
N SER A 9 -6.98 -18.50 -24.82
CA SER A 9 -6.58 -19.92 -24.82
C SER A 9 -5.12 -20.16 -25.27
N ASP A 10 -4.49 -19.16 -25.89
CA ASP A 10 -3.10 -19.19 -26.33
C ASP A 10 -2.13 -18.59 -25.29
N ASN A 11 -2.62 -18.22 -24.10
CA ASN A 11 -1.90 -17.53 -23.03
C ASN A 11 -1.36 -16.13 -23.40
N SER A 12 -1.82 -15.53 -24.49
CA SER A 12 -1.52 -14.13 -24.77
C SER A 12 -2.11 -13.23 -23.67
N GLU A 13 -1.39 -12.15 -23.34
CA GLU A 13 -1.83 -11.21 -22.31
C GLU A 13 -3.16 -10.54 -22.69
N MET A 14 -4.09 -10.49 -21.73
CA MET A 14 -5.30 -9.70 -21.88
C MET A 14 -4.98 -8.21 -21.68
N GLN A 15 -5.22 -7.39 -22.70
CA GLN A 15 -4.94 -5.97 -22.66
C GLN A 15 -6.18 -5.14 -22.34
N GLY A 16 -6.02 -4.07 -21.56
CA GLY A 16 -7.09 -3.09 -21.31
C GLY A 16 -8.25 -3.58 -20.44
N ILE A 17 -8.09 -4.69 -19.75
CA ILE A 17 -9.15 -5.32 -18.94
C ILE A 17 -8.59 -5.85 -17.63
N SER A 18 -9.37 -5.70 -16.55
CA SER A 18 -9.06 -6.26 -15.24
C SER A 18 -10.11 -7.29 -14.85
N SER A 19 -9.82 -8.09 -13.81
CA SER A 19 -10.79 -9.05 -13.27
C SER A 19 -12.10 -8.37 -12.84
N ALA A 20 -12.03 -7.15 -12.32
CA ALA A 20 -13.21 -6.39 -11.90
C ALA A 20 -14.04 -5.86 -13.09
N LEU A 21 -13.40 -5.62 -14.25
CA LEU A 21 -14.07 -5.08 -15.45
C LEU A 21 -14.61 -6.17 -16.39
N GLY A 22 -13.98 -7.36 -16.41
CA GLY A 22 -14.41 -8.49 -17.25
C GLY A 22 -15.24 -9.51 -16.46
N PRO A 23 -14.59 -10.56 -15.92
CA PRO A 23 -15.29 -11.67 -15.28
C PRO A 23 -16.15 -11.24 -14.07
N GLY A 24 -15.76 -10.20 -13.33
CA GLY A 24 -16.56 -9.66 -12.22
C GLY A 24 -17.90 -9.07 -12.66
N VAL A 25 -17.93 -8.38 -13.81
CA VAL A 25 -19.18 -7.83 -14.38
C VAL A 25 -20.10 -8.96 -14.85
N LEU A 26 -19.55 -9.95 -15.56
CA LEU A 26 -20.31 -11.13 -15.98
C LEU A 26 -20.87 -11.90 -14.77
N TRP A 27 -20.06 -12.06 -13.73
CA TRP A 27 -20.50 -12.75 -12.51
C TRP A 27 -21.63 -11.99 -11.83
N ARG A 28 -21.54 -10.66 -11.73
CA ARG A 28 -22.60 -9.81 -11.16
C ARG A 28 -23.91 -10.00 -11.92
N ASP A 29 -23.88 -9.95 -13.25
CA ASP A 29 -25.10 -9.99 -14.07
C ASP A 29 -25.72 -11.41 -14.08
N TYR A 30 -24.87 -12.44 -14.12
CA TYR A 30 -25.30 -13.82 -13.91
C TYR A 30 -25.98 -14.01 -12.55
N MET A 31 -25.34 -13.59 -11.45
CA MET A 31 -25.87 -13.76 -10.10
C MET A 31 -27.17 -12.99 -9.87
N LYS A 32 -27.30 -11.77 -10.42
CA LYS A 32 -28.58 -11.04 -10.40
C LYS A 32 -29.72 -11.83 -11.05
N THR A 33 -29.42 -12.61 -12.08
CA THR A 33 -30.40 -13.43 -12.80
C THR A 33 -30.74 -14.69 -12.03
N VAL A 34 -29.73 -15.43 -11.56
CA VAL A 34 -29.95 -16.78 -10.99
C VAL A 34 -30.34 -16.77 -9.51
N VAL A 35 -29.95 -15.75 -8.74
CA VAL A 35 -30.26 -15.67 -7.30
C VAL A 35 -30.94 -14.37 -6.88
N GLY A 36 -31.17 -13.41 -7.80
CA GLY A 36 -31.75 -12.12 -7.45
C GLY A 36 -33.16 -12.16 -6.86
N GLY A 37 -33.90 -13.25 -7.09
CA GLY A 37 -35.22 -13.49 -6.48
C GLY A 37 -35.21 -14.39 -5.24
N LEU A 38 -34.05 -14.90 -4.82
CA LEU A 38 -33.96 -15.75 -3.63
C LEU A 38 -33.90 -14.89 -2.36
N PRO A 39 -34.48 -15.36 -1.24
CA PRO A 39 -34.29 -14.69 0.04
C PRO A 39 -32.80 -14.70 0.40
N PRO A 40 -32.28 -13.63 1.03
CA PRO A 40 -30.91 -13.63 1.54
C PRO A 40 -30.71 -14.77 2.54
N ASP A 41 -29.68 -15.58 2.28
CA ASP A 41 -29.22 -16.61 3.21
C ASP A 41 -27.78 -16.32 3.60
N GLY A 42 -27.55 -16.14 4.89
CA GLY A 42 -26.27 -15.72 5.44
C GLY A 42 -25.46 -16.90 5.97
N PHE A 43 -24.17 -16.70 6.17
CA PHE A 43 -23.35 -17.69 6.86
C PHE A 43 -23.55 -17.53 8.38
N PRO A 44 -24.02 -18.57 9.10
CA PRO A 44 -24.09 -18.50 10.55
C PRO A 44 -22.68 -18.36 11.12
N ARG A 45 -22.53 -17.55 12.17
CA ARG A 45 -21.24 -17.37 12.84
C ARG A 45 -20.80 -18.71 13.46
N PRO A 46 -19.66 -19.27 13.06
CA PRO A 46 -19.17 -20.51 13.66
C PRO A 46 -18.80 -20.31 15.13
N ASP A 47 -18.82 -21.41 15.89
CA ASP A 47 -18.29 -21.43 17.24
C ASP A 47 -16.79 -21.09 17.26
N GLY A 48 -16.34 -20.53 18.38
CA GLY A 48 -14.92 -20.17 18.55
C GLY A 48 -14.47 -18.94 17.75
N ILE A 49 -15.40 -18.13 17.21
CA ILE A 49 -15.09 -16.79 16.69
C ILE A 49 -15.36 -15.75 17.77
N VAL A 50 -14.34 -15.00 18.17
CA VAL A 50 -14.41 -13.93 19.18
C VAL A 50 -14.27 -12.56 18.53
N ASP A 51 -14.80 -11.53 19.18
CA ASP A 51 -14.62 -10.14 18.76
C ASP A 51 -13.47 -9.51 19.54
N ALA A 52 -12.61 -8.77 18.85
CA ALA A 52 -11.60 -7.93 19.48
C ALA A 52 -11.54 -6.58 18.79
N VAL A 53 -11.26 -5.54 19.59
CA VAL A 53 -11.10 -4.19 19.06
C VAL A 53 -9.66 -4.02 18.57
N VAL A 54 -9.51 -3.54 17.35
CA VAL A 54 -8.22 -3.17 16.75
C VAL A 54 -8.18 -1.68 16.42
N CYS A 55 -6.98 -1.13 16.29
CA CYS A 55 -6.81 0.26 15.88
C CYS A 55 -6.54 0.40 14.38
N ILE A 56 -7.48 1.02 13.66
CA ILE A 56 -7.40 1.30 12.23
C ILE A 56 -7.98 2.69 11.96
N ASN A 57 -7.18 3.61 11.44
CA ASN A 57 -7.66 4.88 10.88
C ASN A 57 -8.48 4.56 9.61
N PRO A 58 -9.81 4.76 9.62
CA PRO A 58 -10.64 4.43 8.48
C PRO A 58 -10.42 5.43 7.34
N SER A 59 -10.35 4.94 6.11
CA SER A 59 -10.44 5.76 4.90
C SER A 59 -11.31 5.07 3.86
N LEU A 60 -11.92 5.85 2.97
CA LEU A 60 -12.87 5.40 1.94
C LEU A 60 -12.32 4.27 1.05
N THR A 61 -11.00 4.10 0.98
CA THR A 61 -10.35 3.14 0.08
C THR A 61 -9.36 2.20 0.78
N GLY A 62 -9.50 2.06 2.09
CA GLY A 62 -8.67 1.19 2.93
C GLY A 62 -8.16 1.91 4.17
N GLY A 63 -8.29 1.29 5.33
CA GLY A 63 -7.81 1.86 6.59
C GLY A 63 -6.31 1.67 6.79
N GLN A 64 -5.69 2.57 7.56
CA GLN A 64 -4.29 2.47 7.98
C GLN A 64 -4.23 1.95 9.41
N GLY A 65 -3.28 1.08 9.75
CA GLY A 65 -3.14 0.57 11.11
C GLY A 65 -2.30 -0.69 11.17
N SER A 66 -1.98 -1.11 12.39
CA SER A 66 -1.24 -2.37 12.62
C SER A 66 -2.14 -3.58 12.85
N GLY A 67 -3.46 -3.39 12.99
CA GLY A 67 -4.39 -4.46 13.37
C GLY A 67 -4.20 -4.98 14.80
N LYS A 68 -3.37 -4.31 15.62
CA LYS A 68 -3.18 -4.62 17.03
C LYS A 68 -4.24 -3.95 17.91
N LEU A 69 -4.25 -4.31 19.20
CA LEU A 69 -5.11 -3.65 20.19
C LEU A 69 -4.83 -2.13 20.21
N PRO A 70 -5.83 -1.29 20.55
CA PRO A 70 -5.64 0.15 20.68
C PRO A 70 -4.51 0.50 21.66
N GLY A 71 -3.51 1.23 21.17
CA GLY A 71 -2.51 1.91 21.98
C GLY A 71 -2.94 3.32 22.38
N ALA A 72 -2.09 4.02 23.14
CA ALA A 72 -2.38 5.38 23.62
C ALA A 72 -2.61 6.40 22.49
N GLY A 73 -1.95 6.23 21.33
CA GLY A 73 -2.12 7.10 20.16
C GLY A 73 -3.35 6.77 19.30
N CYS A 74 -4.16 5.78 19.68
CA CYS A 74 -5.35 5.38 18.91
C CYS A 74 -6.61 6.15 19.33
N PRO A 75 -7.14 7.05 18.48
CA PRO A 75 -8.42 7.73 18.73
C PRO A 75 -9.58 6.73 18.84
N GLY A 76 -10.60 7.09 19.63
CA GLY A 76 -11.80 6.27 19.79
C GLY A 76 -12.51 5.96 18.47
N SER A 77 -12.54 6.92 17.53
CA SER A 77 -13.16 6.75 16.21
C SER A 77 -12.44 5.76 15.29
N TRP A 78 -11.20 5.39 15.62
CA TRP A 78 -10.36 4.44 14.87
C TRP A 78 -10.40 3.03 15.46
N ARG A 79 -11.13 2.84 16.54
CA ARG A 79 -11.32 1.53 17.16
C ARG A 79 -12.38 0.77 16.37
N LYS A 80 -11.97 -0.35 15.75
CA LYS A 80 -12.85 -1.20 14.93
C LYS A 80 -12.93 -2.57 15.56
N THR A 81 -14.15 -3.11 15.64
CA THR A 81 -14.37 -4.48 16.10
C THR A 81 -14.13 -5.42 14.93
N GLU A 82 -13.24 -6.39 15.12
CA GLU A 82 -12.91 -7.39 14.13
C GLU A 82 -13.12 -8.80 14.71
N HIS A 83 -13.36 -9.76 13.81
CA HIS A 83 -13.61 -11.16 14.15
C HIS A 83 -12.31 -11.97 14.11
N PHE A 84 -12.05 -12.74 15.15
CA PHE A 84 -10.87 -13.59 15.29
C PHE A 84 -11.27 -15.01 15.66
N LYS A 85 -10.47 -15.98 15.24
CA LYS A 85 -10.52 -17.29 15.89
C LYS A 85 -10.07 -17.14 17.35
N ALA A 86 -10.76 -17.79 18.27
CA ALA A 86 -10.41 -17.78 19.68
C ALA A 86 -8.94 -18.20 19.89
N GLY A 87 -8.20 -17.39 20.64
CA GLY A 87 -6.78 -17.57 20.90
C GLY A 87 -5.86 -16.94 19.86
N THR A 88 -6.38 -16.36 18.77
CA THR A 88 -5.58 -15.66 17.74
C THR A 88 -5.79 -14.16 17.72
N GLN A 89 -6.66 -13.62 18.59
CA GLN A 89 -6.84 -12.18 18.72
C GLN A 89 -5.53 -11.52 19.19
N PRO A 90 -5.26 -10.26 18.77
CA PRO A 90 -4.06 -9.55 19.21
C PRO A 90 -4.07 -9.39 20.74
N THR A 91 -2.92 -9.64 21.37
CA THR A 91 -2.75 -9.54 22.83
C THR A 91 -1.95 -8.32 23.24
N ASN A 92 -1.26 -7.66 22.30
CA ASN A 92 -0.48 -6.47 22.53
C ASN A 92 -1.12 -5.24 21.87
N SER A 93 -1.00 -4.09 22.55
CA SER A 93 -1.30 -2.80 21.95
C SER A 93 -0.26 -2.43 20.90
N GLY A 94 -0.71 -1.80 19.81
CA GLY A 94 0.17 -1.28 18.77
C GLY A 94 0.64 0.15 19.07
N ASP A 95 1.86 0.46 18.66
CA ASP A 95 2.42 1.81 18.64
C ASP A 95 2.43 2.41 17.22
N PHE A 96 1.60 1.89 16.30
CA PHE A 96 1.53 2.39 14.92
C PHE A 96 1.12 3.87 14.86
N PHE A 97 0.26 4.30 15.79
CA PHE A 97 -0.17 5.68 15.90
C PHE A 97 0.46 6.34 17.14
N GLY A 98 1.02 7.53 16.95
CA GLY A 98 1.51 8.40 18.00
C GLY A 98 0.43 9.35 18.53
N PRO A 99 0.79 10.27 19.44
CA PRO A 99 -0.11 11.32 19.91
C PRO A 99 -0.74 12.09 18.75
N GLY A 100 -2.05 12.35 18.83
CA GLY A 100 -2.78 13.04 17.76
C GLY A 100 -3.06 12.17 16.51
N GLY A 101 -2.78 10.87 16.54
CA GLY A 101 -3.12 9.94 15.47
C GLY A 101 -2.17 9.96 14.26
N CYS A 102 -1.04 10.68 14.33
CA CYS A 102 -0.01 10.57 13.31
C CYS A 102 0.62 9.16 13.32
N ILE A 103 1.15 8.74 12.18
CA ILE A 103 1.84 7.46 12.00
C ILE A 103 3.23 7.57 12.62
N ASN A 104 3.55 6.63 13.50
CA ASN A 104 4.91 6.42 13.99
C ASN A 104 5.70 5.66 12.93
N LEU A 105 6.47 6.40 12.12
CA LEU A 105 7.24 5.84 11.02
C LEU A 105 8.45 5.04 11.54
N ARG A 106 8.27 3.72 11.70
CA ARG A 106 9.33 2.76 12.02
C ARG A 106 9.62 1.89 10.82
N ALA A 107 10.83 1.97 10.29
CA ALA A 107 11.29 1.05 9.26
C ALA A 107 11.45 -0.37 9.86
N PRO A 108 11.16 -1.42 9.08
CA PRO A 108 11.36 -2.81 9.52
C PRO A 108 12.83 -3.15 9.76
N PHE A 109 13.75 -2.40 9.12
CA PHE A 109 15.20 -2.53 9.28
C PHE A 109 15.79 -1.17 9.65
N SER A 110 16.73 -1.16 10.60
CA SER A 110 17.27 0.08 11.16
C SER A 110 18.05 0.91 10.13
N ASP A 111 18.75 0.26 9.22
CA ASP A 111 19.52 0.87 8.14
C ASP A 111 18.62 1.55 7.08
N TRP A 112 17.36 1.13 6.96
CA TRP A 112 16.37 1.74 6.06
C TRP A 112 15.70 2.98 6.65
N GLN A 113 15.87 3.25 7.95
CA GLN A 113 15.17 4.35 8.61
C GLN A 113 15.47 5.71 7.95
N LYS A 114 16.71 5.91 7.49
CA LYS A 114 17.11 7.13 6.77
C LYS A 114 16.28 7.35 5.49
N ASP A 115 16.04 6.28 4.74
CA ASP A 115 15.36 6.33 3.45
C ASP A 115 13.85 6.48 3.65
N TYR A 116 13.30 5.83 4.69
CA TYR A 116 11.91 6.04 5.12
C TYR A 116 11.66 7.49 5.53
N VAL A 117 12.56 8.08 6.31
CA VAL A 117 12.45 9.49 6.72
C VAL A 117 12.60 10.42 5.52
N ALA A 118 13.55 10.16 4.61
CA ALA A 118 13.71 10.94 3.39
C ALA A 118 12.45 10.89 2.51
N TRP A 119 11.89 9.69 2.32
CA TRP A 119 10.62 9.49 1.62
C TRP A 119 9.48 10.26 2.28
N ALA A 120 9.31 10.12 3.60
CA ALA A 120 8.23 10.78 4.34
C ALA A 120 8.32 12.30 4.29
N ARG A 121 9.53 12.88 4.24
CA ARG A 121 9.73 14.33 4.03
C ARG A 121 9.35 14.78 2.63
N SER A 122 9.56 13.93 1.63
CA SER A 122 9.17 14.20 0.24
C SER A 122 7.69 13.90 -0.05
N TYR A 123 6.98 13.29 0.91
CA TYR A 123 5.61 12.85 0.74
C TYR A 123 4.67 14.04 0.62
N THR A 124 4.04 14.18 -0.55
CA THR A 124 3.03 15.20 -0.84
C THR A 124 1.62 14.63 -1.00
N GLY A 125 1.44 13.32 -0.74
CA GLY A 125 0.21 12.59 -1.00
C GLY A 125 0.30 11.73 -2.26
N TYR A 126 -0.01 10.43 -2.16
CA TYR A 126 -0.21 9.58 -3.34
C TYR A 126 -1.70 9.46 -3.65
N GLY A 127 -2.18 10.31 -4.56
CA GLY A 127 -3.57 10.31 -5.01
C GLY A 127 -4.55 10.37 -3.84
N ARG A 128 -5.22 9.24 -3.57
CA ARG A 128 -6.29 9.10 -2.57
C ARG A 128 -5.82 8.77 -1.15
N PHE A 129 -4.52 8.58 -0.92
CA PHE A 129 -3.98 8.30 0.39
C PHE A 129 -3.39 9.57 1.01
N SER A 130 -3.75 9.86 2.26
CA SER A 130 -3.18 10.95 3.06
C SER A 130 -2.59 10.38 4.34
N TRP A 131 -1.29 10.59 4.53
CA TRP A 131 -0.50 10.04 5.61
C TRP A 131 0.10 11.22 6.38
N SER A 132 -0.06 11.20 7.70
CA SER A 132 0.53 12.20 8.59
C SER A 132 1.57 11.50 9.45
N PHE A 133 2.83 11.90 9.38
CA PHE A 133 3.93 11.25 10.09
C PHE A 133 4.33 12.05 11.33
N CYS A 134 4.48 11.38 12.46
CA CYS A 134 4.88 12.05 13.71
C CYS A 134 6.29 12.64 13.58
N GLY A 135 6.45 13.94 13.85
CA GLY A 135 7.76 14.63 13.86
C GLY A 135 8.41 14.80 12.48
N ILE A 136 7.74 14.42 11.39
CA ILE A 136 8.26 14.50 10.01
C ILE A 136 7.34 15.39 9.13
N ALA A 137 6.35 16.07 9.73
CA ALA A 137 5.39 16.88 8.99
C ALA A 137 6.10 17.88 8.06
N PRO A 138 5.79 17.91 6.74
CA PRO A 138 6.15 19.06 5.92
C PRO A 138 5.50 20.31 6.52
N PRO A 139 6.10 21.51 6.40
CA PRO A 139 5.49 22.72 6.90
C PRO A 139 4.08 22.84 6.33
N SER A 140 3.09 23.02 7.21
CA SER A 140 1.73 23.33 6.79
C SER A 140 1.80 24.55 5.88
N PRO A 141 1.25 24.54 4.65
CA PRO A 141 0.93 25.77 3.97
C PRO A 141 -0.22 26.38 4.76
N THR A 142 0.10 27.17 5.79
CA THR A 142 -0.89 28.03 6.42
C THR A 142 -1.48 28.88 5.28
N PRO A 143 -2.80 28.86 5.03
CA PRO A 143 -3.37 29.92 4.22
C PRO A 143 -3.12 31.21 5.03
N CYS A 144 -2.23 32.09 4.56
CA CYS A 144 -2.23 33.47 5.03
C CYS A 144 -3.70 33.93 4.87
N PRO A 145 -4.41 34.34 5.94
CA PRO A 145 -5.73 34.93 5.78
C PRO A 145 -5.57 36.08 4.79
N SER A 146 -6.36 36.07 3.70
CA SER A 146 -6.31 37.11 2.68
C SER A 146 -6.35 38.48 3.35
N GLY A 147 -5.23 39.20 3.34
CA GLY A 147 -5.17 40.58 3.82
C GLY A 147 -3.94 41.02 4.62
N ALA A 148 -3.01 40.15 5.01
CA ALA A 148 -1.77 40.58 5.68
C ALA A 148 -0.53 40.18 4.89
N THR A 149 0.31 41.17 4.57
CA THR A 149 1.64 41.01 3.97
C THR A 149 2.51 40.11 4.84
N CYS A 150 2.63 38.84 4.43
CA CYS A 150 3.55 37.88 5.01
C CYS A 150 4.99 38.26 4.54
N THR A 151 5.60 39.28 5.15
CA THR A 151 7.05 39.55 5.00
C THR A 151 7.80 38.55 5.89
N PRO A 152 8.70 37.71 5.36
CA PRO A 152 9.52 36.85 6.21
C PRO A 152 10.40 37.75 7.10
N ALA A 153 10.26 37.62 8.41
CA ALA A 153 11.15 38.25 9.37
C ALA A 153 12.58 37.74 9.12
N PRO A 154 13.60 38.61 9.00
CA PRO A 154 14.97 38.15 8.87
C PRO A 154 15.42 37.48 10.19
N CYS A 155 16.05 36.31 10.06
CA CYS A 155 16.76 35.67 11.17
C CYS A 155 17.74 36.67 11.80
N PRO A 156 17.82 36.77 13.14
CA PRO A 156 18.92 37.47 13.78
C PRO A 156 20.24 36.75 13.42
N ALA A 157 21.15 37.51 12.81
CA ALA A 157 22.53 37.09 12.65
C ALA A 157 23.20 37.03 14.03
N ASP A 158 23.71 35.86 14.39
CA ASP A 158 25.02 35.69 15.03
C ASP A 158 25.22 34.22 15.40
N THR A 159 26.05 33.51 14.64
CA THR A 159 27.25 32.80 15.10
C THR A 159 27.92 32.22 13.86
N THR A 160 29.09 32.74 13.55
CA THR A 160 29.99 32.31 12.48
C THR A 160 30.57 30.92 12.76
N CYS A 161 30.36 29.97 11.84
CA CYS A 161 31.25 28.81 11.67
C CYS A 161 31.41 28.53 10.17
N THR A 162 32.52 29.01 9.63
CA THR A 162 33.03 28.78 8.28
C THR A 162 33.41 27.30 8.09
N PRO A 163 33.06 26.63 6.99
CA PRO A 163 33.75 25.41 6.58
C PRO A 163 34.92 25.74 5.63
N SER A 164 36.12 25.30 6.03
CA SER A 164 37.37 25.28 5.23
C SER A 164 37.43 23.99 4.38
N PRO A 165 38.18 23.93 3.24
CA PRO A 165 37.94 22.92 2.22
C PRO A 165 38.63 21.57 2.47
N SER A 166 37.99 20.54 1.91
CA SER A 166 38.38 19.16 1.56
C SER A 166 39.87 18.79 1.56
N PRO A 167 40.21 17.54 1.95
CA PRO A 167 41.21 16.74 1.25
C PRO A 167 40.57 15.63 0.40
N SER A 168 40.98 15.60 -0.87
CA SER A 168 40.80 14.49 -1.82
C SER A 168 41.31 13.16 -1.26
N GLY A 169 40.60 12.07 -1.55
CA GLY A 169 41.08 10.71 -1.29
C GLY A 169 40.26 9.60 -1.94
N SER A 170 40.81 9.05 -3.02
CA SER A 170 40.67 7.69 -3.59
C SER A 170 39.28 7.16 -3.99
N GLY A 171 39.12 6.95 -5.30
CA GLY A 171 37.92 6.40 -5.94
C GLY A 171 37.58 4.96 -5.57
N THR A 172 36.28 4.67 -5.57
CA THR A 172 35.72 3.32 -5.46
C THR A 172 35.31 2.85 -6.86
N PRO A 173 35.64 1.61 -7.28
CA PRO A 173 35.38 1.15 -8.64
C PRO A 173 33.88 0.97 -8.91
N THR A 174 33.44 1.43 -10.08
CA THR A 174 32.09 1.25 -10.62
C THR A 174 31.81 -0.24 -10.89
N PRO A 175 30.70 -0.83 -10.42
CA PRO A 175 30.32 -2.17 -10.83
C PRO A 175 29.80 -2.17 -12.28
N GLN A 176 30.40 -3.02 -13.12
CA GLN A 176 29.98 -3.23 -14.51
C GLN A 176 28.69 -4.07 -14.55
N PRO A 177 27.69 -3.73 -15.39
CA PRO A 177 26.46 -4.52 -15.49
C PRO A 177 26.76 -5.92 -16.07
N SER A 178 26.30 -6.94 -15.34
CA SER A 178 26.36 -8.34 -15.76
C SER A 178 25.37 -8.57 -16.92
N ILE A 179 25.86 -9.19 -17.99
CA ILE A 179 25.08 -9.64 -19.14
C ILE A 179 23.90 -10.53 -18.72
N THR A 180 22.69 -10.12 -19.08
CA THR A 180 21.46 -10.89 -18.91
C THR A 180 21.47 -12.13 -19.83
N PRO A 181 21.20 -13.35 -19.36
CA PRO A 181 21.10 -14.52 -20.23
C PRO A 181 19.89 -14.40 -21.17
N GLN A 182 20.11 -14.66 -22.46
CA GLN A 182 19.07 -14.64 -23.48
C GLN A 182 18.22 -15.93 -23.43
N PRO A 183 16.88 -15.87 -23.44
CA PRO A 183 16.04 -17.05 -23.45
C PRO A 183 16.16 -17.83 -24.77
N THR A 184 16.25 -19.15 -24.68
CA THR A 184 16.27 -20.06 -25.83
C THR A 184 14.88 -20.16 -26.46
N PRO A 185 14.73 -20.03 -27.78
CA PRO A 185 13.44 -20.18 -28.43
C PRO A 185 12.93 -21.63 -28.36
N PRO A 186 11.61 -21.86 -28.27
CA PRO A 186 11.03 -23.19 -28.24
C PRO A 186 11.21 -23.92 -29.57
N PRO A 187 11.25 -25.27 -29.56
CA PRO A 187 11.42 -26.06 -30.78
C PRO A 187 10.24 -25.90 -31.74
N ARG A 188 10.57 -25.86 -33.04
CA ARG A 188 9.63 -25.67 -34.14
C ARG A 188 8.63 -26.85 -34.22
N PRO A 189 7.32 -26.58 -34.43
CA PRO A 189 6.35 -27.64 -34.67
C PRO A 189 6.69 -28.44 -35.93
N THR A 190 6.56 -29.77 -35.84
CA THR A 190 6.75 -30.68 -36.96
C THR A 190 5.62 -30.52 -37.99
N PRO A 191 5.89 -30.51 -39.31
CA PRO A 191 4.85 -30.43 -40.32
C PRO A 191 3.91 -31.64 -40.26
N PRO A 192 2.60 -31.47 -40.56
CA PRO A 192 1.69 -32.59 -40.66
C PRO A 192 2.08 -33.51 -41.83
N PRO A 193 1.82 -34.83 -41.72
CA PRO A 193 2.11 -35.77 -42.79
C PRO A 193 1.22 -35.50 -44.02
N PRO A 194 1.71 -35.77 -45.24
CA PRO A 194 0.97 -35.50 -46.46
C PRO A 194 -0.27 -36.40 -46.55
N THR A 195 -1.43 -35.79 -46.75
CA THR A 195 -2.69 -36.49 -47.04
C THR A 195 -2.58 -37.22 -48.38
N ARG A 196 -2.63 -38.55 -48.34
CA ARG A 196 -2.68 -39.41 -49.53
C ARG A 196 -4.14 -39.51 -49.99
N LYS A 197 -4.51 -38.81 -51.07
CA LYS A 197 -5.76 -39.09 -51.81
C LYS A 197 -5.59 -40.40 -52.59
N PRO A 198 -6.59 -41.28 -52.53
CA PRO A 198 -7.47 -41.45 -53.69
C PRO A 198 -8.91 -41.02 -53.38
#